data_AF-A0A845UEU6-F1
#
_entry.id   AF-A0A845UEU6-F1
#
_cell.length_a   1.000
_cell.length_b   1.000
_cell.length_c   1.000
_cell.angle_alpha   90.00
_cell.angle_beta   90.00
_cell.angle_gamma   90.00
#
_symmetry.space_group_name_H-M   'P 1'
#
loop_
_entity.id
_entity.type
_entity.pdbx_description
1 polymer ?
#
loop_
_entity_poly.entity_id
_entity_poly.type
_entity_poly.pdbx_seq_one_letter_code
_entity_poly.pdbx_strand_id
1 'polypeptide(L)'
;MPRIAHLHDDHTSGDLSRYLAFLGRDAALGATAEHHAVRVSRFAAGAVSLRAEVIVSHLPLRLQSLPGLMALRARHPRATLIHVEHLHCEGSAAAARNRGRQRAILRSAYALFNHVVALSTPQANWMRRHALVNPGQLSVIPPCADLAPFAALPDPRGPVRHIAAIGRLHRQSGLDMLIEAFSVVSNPDARLDIFGDGPQRGELRALARHDLRIRVHGSTTRLAALRRADAIAIPARWQPSPLAAQEALAAGRRVLHSGRDSLSEIQGPGLVTVADLSVAAWSRALSDVLAETDAVPRLAVAAAREPTVQGWQALLGRLGCRKTAKSSSFATI
;
A
#
# COMPACT_ATOMS: atom_id res chain seq x y z
N MET A 1 25.59 -10.23 -10.09
CA MET A 1 24.61 -9.16 -9.76
C MET A 1 24.21 -9.35 -8.32
N PRO A 2 23.99 -8.27 -7.55
CA PRO A 2 23.57 -8.43 -6.16
C PRO A 2 22.25 -9.17 -6.08
N ARG A 3 22.16 -10.12 -5.14
CA ARG A 3 20.94 -10.88 -4.87
C ARG A 3 20.21 -10.24 -3.70
N ILE A 4 18.93 -9.92 -3.92
CA ILE A 4 18.07 -9.26 -2.94
C ILE A 4 16.98 -10.24 -2.52
N ALA A 5 16.96 -10.59 -1.24
CA ALA A 5 15.91 -11.42 -0.66
C ALA A 5 14.86 -10.55 0.03
N HIS A 6 13.63 -10.55 -0.50
CA HIS A 6 12.48 -9.84 0.06
C HIS A 6 11.71 -10.77 1.01
N LEU A 7 11.89 -10.61 2.32
CA LEU A 7 11.19 -11.38 3.33
C LEU A 7 9.77 -10.87 3.55
N HIS A 8 8.79 -11.75 3.43
CA HIS A 8 7.38 -11.43 3.70
C HIS A 8 6.63 -12.61 4.33
N ASP A 9 5.52 -12.30 5.01
CA ASP A 9 4.62 -13.26 5.63
C ASP A 9 3.21 -13.21 5.02
N ASP A 10 3.07 -12.55 3.86
CA ASP A 10 1.79 -12.41 3.17
C ASP A 10 1.32 -13.76 2.61
N HIS A 11 0.13 -14.15 3.05
CA HIS A 11 -0.61 -15.33 2.58
C HIS A 11 -1.69 -14.94 1.54
N THR A 12 -1.90 -13.65 1.32
CA THR A 12 -2.99 -13.11 0.49
C THR A 12 -2.44 -12.45 -0.77
N SER A 13 -3.28 -12.32 -1.80
CA SER A 13 -2.96 -11.56 -3.02
C SER A 13 -3.11 -10.03 -2.80
N GLY A 14 -2.58 -9.53 -1.69
CA GLY A 14 -2.73 -8.15 -1.24
C GLY A 14 -1.79 -7.17 -1.95
N ASP A 15 -1.77 -5.93 -1.45
CA ASP A 15 -0.92 -4.84 -1.94
C ASP A 15 0.57 -5.21 -1.91
N LEU A 16 1.03 -5.85 -0.82
CA LEU A 16 2.41 -6.29 -0.69
C LEU A 16 2.79 -7.32 -1.77
N SER A 17 1.94 -8.33 -2.00
CA SER A 17 2.19 -9.34 -3.02
C SER A 17 2.30 -8.74 -4.44
N ARG A 18 1.47 -7.74 -4.78
CA ARG A 18 1.57 -7.04 -6.08
C ARG A 18 2.82 -6.17 -6.18
N TYR A 19 3.21 -5.51 -5.08
CA TYR A 19 4.46 -4.75 -5.02
C TYR A 19 5.69 -5.65 -5.19
N LEU A 20 5.75 -6.79 -4.49
CA LEU A 20 6.84 -7.76 -4.65
C LEU A 20 6.91 -8.34 -6.06
N ALA A 21 5.75 -8.62 -6.67
CA ALA A 21 5.69 -9.07 -8.06
C ALA A 21 6.25 -8.00 -9.03
N PHE A 22 5.97 -6.72 -8.79
CA PHE A 22 6.57 -5.61 -9.55
C PHE A 22 8.09 -5.59 -9.40
N LEU A 23 8.61 -5.62 -8.16
CA LEU A 23 10.06 -5.62 -7.91
C LEU A 23 10.78 -6.78 -8.59
N GLY A 24 10.16 -7.96 -8.66
CA GLY A 24 10.73 -9.15 -9.29
C GLY A 24 10.63 -9.20 -10.82
N ARG A 25 9.80 -8.37 -11.46
CA ARG A 25 9.53 -8.43 -12.91
C ARG A 25 9.95 -7.18 -13.67
N ASP A 26 10.19 -6.07 -12.96
CA ASP A 26 10.56 -4.82 -13.60
C ASP A 26 11.95 -4.90 -14.26
N ALA A 27 12.03 -4.55 -15.55
CA ALA A 27 13.25 -4.69 -16.33
C ALA A 27 14.40 -3.79 -15.83
N ALA A 28 14.12 -2.57 -15.38
CA ALA A 28 15.16 -1.64 -14.93
C ALA A 28 15.69 -2.02 -13.54
N LEU A 29 14.83 -2.53 -12.66
CA LEU A 29 15.27 -3.11 -11.38
C LEU A 29 16.06 -4.40 -11.60
N GLY A 30 15.56 -5.29 -12.48
CA GLY A 30 16.21 -6.53 -12.88
C GLY A 30 17.59 -6.32 -13.52
N ALA A 31 17.85 -5.18 -14.16
CA ALA A 31 19.17 -4.81 -14.68
C ALA A 31 20.18 -4.45 -13.57
N THR A 32 19.70 -4.07 -12.37
CA THR A 32 20.54 -3.68 -11.23
C THR A 32 20.74 -4.78 -10.20
N ALA A 33 19.72 -5.60 -9.94
CA ALA A 33 19.75 -6.65 -8.95
C ALA A 33 18.78 -7.79 -9.27
N GLU A 34 19.06 -8.98 -8.73
CA GLU A 34 18.14 -10.11 -8.79
C GLU A 34 17.24 -10.12 -7.56
N HIS A 35 15.94 -9.90 -7.76
CA HIS A 35 14.95 -9.77 -6.69
C HIS A 35 14.19 -11.08 -6.47
N HIS A 36 14.25 -11.63 -5.27
CA HIS A 36 13.52 -12.84 -4.90
C HIS A 36 12.60 -12.61 -3.70
N ALA A 37 11.31 -12.88 -3.86
CA ALA A 37 10.38 -12.96 -2.74
C ALA A 37 10.60 -14.26 -1.96
N VAL A 38 10.87 -14.15 -0.66
CA VAL A 38 11.06 -15.30 0.24
C VAL A 38 10.00 -15.24 1.33
N ARG A 39 9.10 -16.21 1.31
CA ARG A 39 8.07 -16.33 2.34
C ARG A 39 8.68 -16.87 3.62
N VAL A 40 8.46 -16.18 4.73
CA VAL A 40 8.96 -16.56 6.05
C VAL A 40 7.89 -16.31 7.11
N SER A 41 7.90 -17.08 8.19
CA SER A 41 7.10 -16.74 9.36
C SER A 41 7.65 -15.45 9.97
N ARG A 42 6.77 -14.50 10.27
CA ARG A 42 7.11 -13.24 10.96
C ARG A 42 7.80 -13.45 12.32
N PHE A 43 7.59 -14.62 12.93
CA PHE A 43 8.19 -14.98 14.22
C PHE A 43 9.52 -15.73 14.08
N ALA A 44 9.84 -16.21 12.89
CA ALA A 44 11.00 -17.06 12.63
C ALA A 44 11.85 -16.54 11.46
N ALA A 45 11.91 -15.21 11.26
CA ALA A 45 12.73 -14.60 10.22
C ALA A 45 14.21 -15.07 10.29
N GLY A 46 14.75 -15.20 11.50
CA GLY A 46 16.10 -15.74 11.74
C GLY A 46 16.25 -17.25 11.56
N ALA A 47 15.20 -18.01 11.23
CA ALA A 47 15.35 -19.43 10.88
C ALA A 47 15.86 -19.61 9.44
N VAL A 48 15.82 -18.56 8.62
CA VAL A 48 16.08 -18.65 7.19
C VAL A 48 17.58 -18.48 6.89
N SER A 49 18.14 -19.48 6.21
CA SER A 49 19.46 -19.39 5.61
C SER A 49 19.33 -18.76 4.23
N LEU A 50 19.89 -17.56 4.06
CA LEU A 50 19.88 -16.81 2.82
C LEU A 50 21.31 -16.62 2.34
N ARG A 51 21.54 -16.87 1.05
CA ARG A 51 22.74 -16.39 0.34
C ARG A 51 22.37 -15.12 -0.42
N ALA A 52 22.17 -14.02 0.32
CA ALA A 52 21.83 -12.71 -0.23
C ALA A 52 22.74 -11.64 0.35
N GLU A 53 23.17 -10.70 -0.50
CA GLU A 53 23.99 -9.55 -0.09
C GLU A 53 23.10 -8.49 0.58
N VAL A 54 21.84 -8.41 0.14
CA VAL A 54 20.83 -7.51 0.68
C VAL A 54 19.60 -8.31 1.10
N ILE A 55 19.13 -8.07 2.32
CA ILE A 55 17.90 -8.66 2.86
C ILE A 55 16.92 -7.52 3.11
N VAL A 56 15.80 -7.53 2.40
CA VAL A 56 14.73 -6.55 2.54
C VAL A 56 13.58 -7.17 3.33
N SER A 57 13.33 -6.69 4.53
CA SER A 57 12.19 -7.12 5.34
C SER A 57 10.95 -6.29 5.02
N HIS A 58 9.89 -6.96 4.59
CA HIS A 58 8.53 -6.42 4.48
C HIS A 58 7.64 -6.91 5.64
N LEU A 59 8.24 -7.52 6.66
CA LEU A 59 7.51 -8.13 7.77
C LEU A 59 6.89 -7.06 8.69
N PRO A 60 5.69 -7.28 9.21
CA PRO A 60 5.05 -6.35 10.14
C PRO A 60 5.82 -6.27 11.46
N LEU A 61 6.26 -5.06 11.83
CA LEU A 61 7.02 -4.85 13.05
C LEU A 61 6.11 -4.82 14.29
N ARG A 62 6.30 -5.80 15.18
CA ARG A 62 5.61 -5.89 16.48
C ARG A 62 6.58 -6.36 17.55
N LEU A 63 6.24 -6.22 18.82
CA LEU A 63 7.06 -6.71 19.93
C LEU A 63 7.43 -8.19 19.75
N GLN A 64 6.45 -9.01 19.33
CA GLN A 64 6.63 -10.45 19.11
C GLN A 64 7.55 -10.78 17.93
N SER A 65 7.79 -9.85 17.00
CA SER A 65 8.71 -10.05 15.87
C SER A 65 10.18 -9.81 16.22
N LEU A 66 10.46 -9.09 17.31
CA LEU A 66 11.83 -8.67 17.66
C LEU A 66 12.82 -9.84 17.80
N PRO A 67 12.50 -10.95 18.51
CA PRO A 67 13.46 -12.07 18.61
C PRO A 67 13.84 -12.64 17.24
N GLY A 68 12.87 -12.79 16.34
CA GLY A 68 13.11 -13.27 14.98
C GLY A 68 13.98 -12.32 14.15
N LEU A 69 13.81 -11.00 14.31
CA LEU A 69 14.62 -9.98 13.64
C LEU A 69 16.04 -9.89 14.23
N MET A 70 16.19 -10.01 15.55
CA MET A 70 17.50 -10.08 16.21
C MET A 70 18.28 -11.31 15.73
N ALA A 71 17.63 -12.47 15.67
CA ALA A 71 18.23 -13.68 15.14
C ALA A 71 18.60 -13.54 13.64
N LEU A 72 17.76 -12.88 12.84
CA LEU A 72 18.07 -12.58 11.44
C LEU A 72 19.34 -11.72 11.33
N ARG A 73 19.43 -10.64 12.12
CA ARG A 73 20.62 -9.76 12.14
C ARG A 73 21.87 -10.50 12.60
N ALA A 74 21.76 -11.34 13.63
CA ALA A 74 22.88 -12.10 14.17
C ALA A 74 23.42 -13.16 13.19
N ARG A 75 22.54 -13.81 12.42
CA ARG A 75 22.93 -14.84 11.43
C ARG A 75 23.46 -14.27 10.13
N HIS A 76 23.10 -13.03 9.81
CA HIS A 76 23.51 -12.33 8.59
C HIS A 76 24.30 -11.06 8.92
N PRO A 77 25.42 -11.13 9.68
CA PRO A 77 26.10 -9.94 10.21
C PRO A 77 26.75 -9.10 9.10
N ARG A 78 27.03 -9.69 7.94
CA ARG A 78 27.61 -9.03 6.77
C ARG A 78 26.57 -8.55 5.75
N ALA A 79 25.32 -8.97 5.87
CA ALA A 79 24.29 -8.56 4.92
C ALA A 79 23.81 -7.13 5.22
N THR A 80 23.47 -6.40 4.16
CA THR A 80 22.75 -5.13 4.28
C THR A 80 21.29 -5.42 4.54
N LEU A 81 20.80 -5.12 5.74
CA LEU A 81 19.40 -5.30 6.12
C LEU A 81 18.62 -3.99 5.87
N ILE A 82 17.59 -4.07 5.05
CA ILE A 82 16.67 -2.97 4.75
C ILE A 82 15.28 -3.34 5.28
N HIS A 83 14.55 -2.40 5.85
CA HIS A 83 13.13 -2.59 6.17
C HIS A 83 12.25 -1.66 5.34
N VAL A 84 11.15 -2.16 4.79
CA VAL A 84 10.12 -1.34 4.15
C VAL A 84 8.89 -1.32 5.06
N GLU A 85 8.48 -0.14 5.53
CA GLU A 85 7.40 0.01 6.50
C GLU A 85 6.02 0.11 5.82
N HIS A 86 5.25 -0.98 5.87
CA HIS A 86 3.92 -1.09 5.23
C HIS A 86 2.73 -0.80 6.15
N LEU A 87 2.94 -0.82 7.47
CA LEU A 87 1.86 -0.77 8.46
C LEU A 87 1.81 0.57 9.18
N HIS A 88 2.95 1.03 9.69
CA HIS A 88 3.02 2.15 10.61
C HIS A 88 3.12 3.48 9.88
N CYS A 89 2.05 4.24 9.98
CA CYS A 89 1.94 5.64 9.59
C CYS A 89 1.35 6.45 10.75
N GLU A 90 1.29 7.77 10.58
CA GLU A 90 0.77 8.69 11.60
C GLU A 90 -0.63 8.31 12.05
N GLY A 91 -1.55 8.06 11.11
CA GLY A 91 -2.92 7.69 11.44
C GLY A 91 -3.01 6.37 12.21
N SER A 92 -2.23 5.35 11.82
CA SER A 92 -2.19 4.07 12.54
C SER A 92 -1.62 4.20 13.95
N ALA A 93 -0.63 5.09 14.15
CA ALA A 93 0.00 5.33 15.44
C ALA A 93 -0.89 6.16 16.36
N ALA A 94 -1.65 7.11 15.81
CA ALA A 94 -2.65 7.86 16.55
C ALA A 94 -3.75 6.94 17.13
N ALA A 95 -4.08 5.87 16.41
CA ALA A 95 -5.06 4.85 16.82
C ALA A 95 -4.50 3.77 17.77
N ALA A 96 -3.19 3.78 18.09
CA ALA A 96 -2.60 2.78 18.97
C ALA A 96 -3.00 3.00 20.44
N ARG A 97 -3.29 1.89 21.14
CA ARG A 97 -3.69 1.91 22.57
C ARG A 97 -2.62 2.54 23.47
N ASN A 98 -1.33 2.29 23.20
CA ASN A 98 -0.23 2.88 23.95
C ASN A 98 0.85 3.38 22.97
N ARG A 99 0.82 4.70 22.71
CA ARG A 99 1.71 5.37 21.77
C ARG A 99 3.18 5.31 22.20
N GLY A 100 3.47 5.46 23.50
CA GLY A 100 4.82 5.40 24.03
C GLY A 100 5.47 4.02 23.83
N ARG A 101 4.74 2.96 24.20
CA ARG A 101 5.17 1.57 23.98
C ARG A 101 5.35 1.26 22.50
N GLN A 102 4.42 1.68 21.65
CA GLN A 102 4.54 1.47 20.20
C GLN A 102 5.80 2.14 19.64
N ARG A 103 6.04 3.42 19.98
CA ARG A 103 7.25 4.14 19.56
C ARG A 103 8.53 3.46 20.07
N ALA A 104 8.54 2.97 21.31
CA ALA A 104 9.68 2.22 21.85
C ALA A 104 9.96 0.95 21.04
N ILE A 105 8.93 0.15 20.76
CA ILE A 105 9.05 -1.07 19.93
C ILE A 105 9.57 -0.73 18.53
N LEU A 106 9.03 0.30 17.89
CA LEU A 106 9.45 0.70 16.55
C LEU A 106 10.91 1.18 16.53
N ARG A 107 11.34 1.99 17.50
CA ARG A 107 12.76 2.39 17.63
C ARG A 107 13.68 1.19 17.76
N SER A 108 13.34 0.26 18.66
CA SER A 108 14.14 -0.97 18.85
C SER A 108 14.16 -1.84 17.58
N ALA A 109 13.03 -1.96 16.88
CA ALA A 109 12.94 -2.75 15.66
C ALA A 109 13.73 -2.13 14.51
N TYR A 110 13.54 -0.83 14.24
CA TYR A 110 14.23 -0.13 13.16
C TYR A 110 15.75 -0.08 13.36
N ALA A 111 16.24 -0.02 14.60
CA ALA A 111 17.66 -0.07 14.91
C ALA A 111 18.36 -1.37 14.48
N LEU A 112 17.61 -2.45 14.20
CA LEU A 112 18.15 -3.72 13.69
C LEU A 112 18.48 -3.68 12.19
N PHE A 113 18.05 -2.64 11.47
CA PHE A 113 18.24 -2.49 10.04
C PHE A 113 19.31 -1.45 9.72
N ASN A 114 20.08 -1.70 8.66
CA ASN A 114 21.01 -0.72 8.12
C ASN A 114 20.27 0.49 7.54
N HIS A 115 19.11 0.25 6.93
CA HIS A 115 18.29 1.27 6.28
C HIS A 115 16.79 0.98 6.43
N VAL A 116 15.98 2.03 6.47
CA VAL A 116 14.51 1.96 6.49
C VAL A 116 13.93 2.76 5.34
N VAL A 117 12.92 2.19 4.69
CA VAL A 117 12.19 2.76 3.57
C VAL A 117 10.77 3.08 4.02
N ALA A 118 10.42 4.35 3.95
CA ALA A 118 9.05 4.83 4.04
C ALA A 118 8.41 4.85 2.64
N LEU A 119 7.11 4.62 2.58
CA LEU A 119 6.30 4.60 1.36
C LEU A 119 5.89 6.00 0.88
N SER A 120 6.02 7.02 1.73
CA SER A 120 5.61 8.39 1.40
C SER A 120 6.34 9.43 2.26
N THR A 121 6.37 10.68 1.83
CA THR A 121 6.99 11.77 2.62
C THR A 121 6.26 12.01 3.94
N PRO A 122 4.91 12.00 4.03
CA PRO A 122 4.20 12.07 5.30
C PRO A 122 4.63 10.99 6.29
N GLN A 123 4.79 9.74 5.83
CA GLN A 123 5.26 8.65 6.68
C GLN A 123 6.69 8.90 7.17
N ALA A 124 7.61 9.29 6.27
CA ALA A 124 8.98 9.62 6.65
C ALA A 124 9.04 10.81 7.64
N ASN A 125 8.24 11.84 7.42
CA ASN A 125 8.16 13.01 8.30
C ASN A 125 7.61 12.64 9.68
N TRP A 126 6.62 11.77 9.76
CA TRP A 126 6.15 11.20 11.02
C TRP A 126 7.25 10.41 11.74
N MET A 127 8.00 9.58 11.01
CA MET A 127 9.12 8.81 11.59
C MET A 127 10.22 9.73 12.13
N ARG A 128 10.57 10.81 11.40
CA ARG A 128 11.55 11.82 11.83
C ARG A 128 11.08 12.60 13.05
N ARG A 129 9.85 13.13 13.03
CA ARG A 129 9.27 13.91 14.14
C ARG A 129 9.27 13.15 15.47
N HIS A 130 9.17 11.82 15.42
CA HIS A 130 9.19 10.98 16.62
C HIS A 130 10.53 10.27 16.89
N ALA A 131 11.59 10.63 16.16
CA ALA A 131 12.90 10.02 16.26
C ALA A 131 12.85 8.49 16.22
N LEU A 132 12.05 7.93 15.30
CA LEU A 132 11.91 6.49 15.16
C LEU A 132 13.10 5.86 14.44
N VAL A 133 13.70 6.60 13.52
CA VAL A 133 14.83 6.18 12.67
C VAL A 133 15.80 7.35 12.56
N ASN A 134 17.10 7.05 12.54
CA ASN A 134 18.11 8.07 12.27
C ASN A 134 17.92 8.66 10.86
N PRO A 135 17.99 10.00 10.68
CA PRO A 135 17.71 10.63 9.39
C PRO A 135 18.55 10.09 8.22
N GLY A 136 19.83 9.75 8.45
CA GLY A 136 20.71 9.16 7.43
C GLY A 136 20.30 7.75 6.99
N GLN A 137 19.53 7.04 7.81
CA GLN A 137 19.06 5.67 7.58
C GLN A 137 17.61 5.62 7.05
N LEU A 138 17.04 6.75 6.63
CA LEU A 138 15.66 6.82 6.15
C LEU A 138 15.60 7.33 4.70
N SER A 139 14.87 6.62 3.84
CA SER A 139 14.56 7.06 2.48
C SER A 139 13.07 6.90 2.19
N VAL A 140 12.56 7.69 1.25
CA VAL A 140 11.20 7.55 0.73
C VAL A 140 11.28 6.82 -0.61
N ILE A 141 10.61 5.67 -0.72
CA ILE A 141 10.43 4.96 -1.98
C ILE A 141 8.95 4.56 -2.05
N PRO A 142 8.12 5.26 -2.85
CA PRO A 142 6.72 4.91 -2.97
C PRO A 142 6.57 3.52 -3.61
N PRO A 143 5.58 2.72 -3.20
CA PRO A 143 5.34 1.42 -3.82
C PRO A 143 4.71 1.59 -5.20
N CYS A 144 4.97 0.64 -6.09
CA CYS A 144 4.34 0.54 -7.39
C CYS A 144 3.86 -0.90 -7.61
N ALA A 145 2.92 -1.09 -8.54
CA ALA A 145 2.45 -2.39 -8.98
C ALA A 145 2.39 -2.42 -10.51
N ASP A 146 2.14 -3.59 -11.09
CA ASP A 146 1.86 -3.67 -12.52
C ASP A 146 0.51 -2.99 -12.83
N LEU A 147 0.59 -1.84 -13.50
CA LEU A 147 -0.57 -1.03 -13.88
C LEU A 147 -1.10 -1.36 -15.27
N ALA A 148 -0.39 -2.16 -16.08
CA ALA A 148 -0.79 -2.46 -17.45
C ALA A 148 -2.19 -3.09 -17.55
N PRO A 149 -2.59 -4.06 -16.68
CA PRO A 149 -3.94 -4.62 -16.72
C PRO A 149 -5.04 -3.58 -16.46
N PHE A 150 -4.75 -2.56 -15.66
CA PHE A 150 -5.70 -1.49 -15.32
C PHE A 150 -5.80 -0.47 -16.45
N ALA A 151 -4.66 -0.10 -17.05
CA ALA A 151 -4.60 0.74 -18.24
C ALA A 151 -5.36 0.15 -19.44
N ALA A 152 -5.49 -1.18 -19.51
CA ALA A 152 -6.22 -1.89 -20.55
C ALA A 152 -7.75 -1.99 -20.31
N LEU A 153 -8.28 -1.54 -19.17
CA LEU A 153 -9.73 -1.52 -18.95
C LEU A 153 -10.41 -0.53 -19.90
N PRO A 154 -11.66 -0.76 -20.34
CA PRO A 154 -12.40 0.24 -21.13
C PRO A 154 -12.67 1.50 -20.29
N ASP A 155 -12.69 2.67 -20.93
CA ASP A 155 -13.09 3.92 -20.27
C ASP A 155 -14.54 3.84 -19.76
N PRO A 156 -14.88 4.50 -18.63
CA PRO A 156 -16.27 4.62 -18.21
C PRO A 156 -17.05 5.39 -19.27
N ARG A 157 -18.32 5.03 -19.49
CA ARG A 157 -19.18 5.68 -20.47
C ARG A 157 -20.32 6.39 -19.75
N GLY A 158 -20.52 7.66 -20.07
CA GLY A 158 -21.61 8.46 -19.52
C GLY A 158 -21.32 8.92 -18.08
N PRO A 159 -22.37 9.38 -17.36
CA PRO A 159 -22.21 9.92 -16.02
C PRO A 159 -21.78 8.84 -15.03
N VAL A 160 -21.09 9.26 -13.97
CA VAL A 160 -20.77 8.36 -12.85
C VAL A 160 -22.06 7.83 -12.24
N ARG A 161 -22.17 6.50 -12.13
CA ARG A 161 -23.28 5.80 -11.48
C ARG A 161 -22.80 4.73 -10.52
N HIS A 162 -21.70 4.06 -10.83
CA HIS A 162 -21.15 2.96 -10.05
C HIS A 162 -19.90 3.38 -9.30
N ILE A 163 -20.01 3.45 -7.97
CA ILE A 163 -18.91 3.76 -7.07
C ILE A 163 -18.49 2.48 -6.36
N ALA A 164 -17.21 2.12 -6.44
CA ALA A 164 -16.66 0.99 -5.71
C ALA A 164 -15.86 1.44 -4.48
N ALA A 165 -15.90 0.66 -3.40
CA ALA A 165 -14.94 0.76 -2.30
C ALA A 165 -14.33 -0.62 -2.04
N ILE A 166 -13.00 -0.71 -2.06
CA ILE A 166 -12.30 -2.01 -2.09
C ILE A 166 -11.23 -2.03 -1.00
N GLY A 167 -11.34 -2.97 -0.05
CA GLY A 167 -10.33 -3.11 0.98
C GLY A 167 -10.76 -4.00 2.14
N ARG A 168 -10.00 -3.95 3.23
CA ARG A 168 -10.34 -4.70 4.45
C ARG A 168 -11.57 -4.08 5.13
N LEU A 169 -12.53 -4.90 5.54
CA LEU A 169 -13.71 -4.44 6.30
C LEU A 169 -13.34 -4.25 7.78
N HIS A 170 -12.63 -3.15 8.04
CA HIS A 170 -12.06 -2.77 9.32
C HIS A 170 -12.11 -1.25 9.48
N ARG A 171 -12.07 -0.77 10.73
CA ARG A 171 -12.24 0.65 11.10
C ARG A 171 -11.31 1.59 10.32
N GLN A 172 -10.11 1.09 10.00
CA GLN A 172 -9.13 1.78 9.17
C GLN A 172 -9.72 2.29 7.85
N SER A 173 -10.57 1.50 7.20
CA SER A 173 -11.04 1.77 5.85
C SER A 173 -12.13 2.83 5.78
N GLY A 174 -12.77 3.21 6.91
CA GLY A 174 -13.78 4.27 6.95
C GLY A 174 -15.07 3.99 6.17
N LEU A 175 -15.40 2.70 5.96
CA LEU A 175 -16.55 2.28 5.15
C LEU A 175 -17.89 2.55 5.83
N ASP A 176 -17.90 2.59 7.16
CA ASP A 176 -19.03 3.03 8.00
C ASP A 176 -19.49 4.44 7.58
N MET A 177 -18.56 5.39 7.62
CA MET A 177 -18.81 6.79 7.24
C MET A 177 -19.22 6.92 5.77
N LEU A 178 -18.63 6.12 4.87
CA LEU A 178 -18.98 6.14 3.46
C LEU A 178 -20.42 5.67 3.21
N ILE A 179 -20.88 4.63 3.91
CA ILE A 179 -22.27 4.14 3.80
C ILE A 179 -23.24 5.22 4.28
N GLU A 180 -22.97 5.86 5.42
CA GLU A 180 -23.79 6.96 5.95
C GLU A 180 -23.83 8.14 4.98
N ALA A 181 -22.67 8.54 4.43
CA ALA A 181 -22.57 9.62 3.46
C ALA A 181 -23.28 9.30 2.13
N PHE A 182 -23.23 8.05 1.68
CA PHE A 182 -23.91 7.64 0.45
C PHE A 182 -25.43 7.57 0.64
N SER A 183 -25.90 7.18 1.83
CA SER A 183 -27.34 7.05 2.13
C SER A 183 -28.10 8.38 1.98
N VAL A 184 -27.42 9.52 2.15
CA VAL A 184 -28.03 10.86 1.99
C VAL A 184 -27.93 11.42 0.58
N VAL A 185 -27.22 10.74 -0.34
CA VAL A 185 -27.17 11.15 -1.76
C VAL A 185 -28.55 10.93 -2.37
N SER A 186 -29.09 11.93 -3.08
CA SER A 186 -30.46 11.89 -3.63
C SER A 186 -30.60 11.13 -4.95
N ASN A 187 -29.50 10.88 -5.67
CA ASN A 187 -29.52 10.24 -6.98
C ASN A 187 -29.99 8.77 -6.88
N PRO A 188 -31.17 8.40 -7.43
CA PRO A 188 -31.72 7.06 -7.32
C PRO A 188 -30.98 6.02 -8.18
N ASP A 189 -30.22 6.46 -9.18
CA ASP A 189 -29.46 5.59 -10.09
C ASP A 189 -28.04 5.32 -9.59
N ALA A 190 -27.57 6.06 -8.59
CA ALA A 190 -26.28 5.82 -7.99
C ALA A 190 -26.23 4.44 -7.31
N ARG A 191 -25.07 3.77 -7.37
CA ARG A 191 -24.81 2.49 -6.73
C ARG A 191 -23.47 2.53 -6.00
N LEU A 192 -23.44 1.98 -4.79
CA LEU A 192 -22.23 1.80 -4.00
C LEU A 192 -21.95 0.31 -3.79
N ASP A 193 -20.88 -0.19 -4.40
CA ASP A 193 -20.43 -1.57 -4.26
C ASP A 193 -19.20 -1.65 -3.34
N ILE A 194 -19.34 -2.27 -2.17
CA ILE A 194 -18.28 -2.44 -1.19
C ILE A 194 -17.74 -3.87 -1.29
N PHE A 195 -16.46 -4.02 -1.59
CA PHE A 195 -15.79 -5.32 -1.72
C PHE A 195 -14.71 -5.51 -0.68
N GLY A 196 -14.67 -6.68 -0.06
CA GLY A 196 -13.71 -6.98 0.98
C GLY A 196 -14.13 -8.08 1.92
N ASP A 197 -13.28 -8.31 2.91
CA ASP A 197 -13.62 -9.10 4.08
C ASP A 197 -12.99 -8.51 5.34
N GLY A 198 -13.50 -8.88 6.51
CA GLY A 198 -13.01 -8.40 7.78
C GLY A 198 -14.06 -8.38 8.89
N PRO A 199 -13.63 -8.07 10.12
CA PRO A 199 -14.47 -8.17 11.31
C PRO A 199 -15.74 -7.30 11.26
N GLN A 200 -15.75 -6.20 10.50
CA GLN A 200 -16.92 -5.31 10.42
C GLN A 200 -17.93 -5.70 9.33
N ARG A 201 -17.77 -6.86 8.69
CA ARG A 201 -18.68 -7.27 7.59
C ARG A 201 -20.16 -7.27 8.02
N GLY A 202 -20.46 -7.78 9.21
CA GLY A 202 -21.81 -7.82 9.76
C GLY A 202 -22.37 -6.42 10.03
N GLU A 203 -21.58 -5.57 10.69
CA GLU A 203 -21.92 -4.18 10.99
C GLU A 203 -22.21 -3.37 9.72
N LEU A 204 -21.33 -3.46 8.71
CA LEU A 204 -21.49 -2.73 7.44
C LEU A 204 -22.72 -3.21 6.65
N ARG A 205 -23.04 -4.51 6.69
CA ARG A 205 -24.27 -5.04 6.09
C ARG A 205 -25.52 -4.54 6.79
N ALA A 206 -25.49 -4.49 8.12
CA ALA A 206 -26.59 -3.94 8.90
C ALA A 206 -26.80 -2.45 8.63
N LEU A 207 -25.71 -1.68 8.47
CA LEU A 207 -25.76 -0.26 8.13
C LEU A 207 -26.32 -0.02 6.72
N ALA A 208 -25.94 -0.84 5.75
CA ALA A 208 -26.40 -0.73 4.36
C ALA A 208 -27.84 -1.22 4.12
N ARG A 209 -28.47 -1.94 5.06
CA ARG A 209 -29.72 -2.68 4.82
C ARG A 209 -30.92 -1.83 4.41
N HIS A 210 -30.90 -0.54 4.73
CA HIS A 210 -32.01 0.38 4.47
C HIS A 210 -31.89 1.12 3.13
N ASP A 211 -30.77 0.98 2.42
CA ASP A 211 -30.56 1.58 1.10
C ASP A 211 -30.21 0.51 0.07
N LEU A 212 -31.17 0.20 -0.82
CA LEU A 212 -31.02 -0.83 -1.86
C LEU A 212 -29.93 -0.51 -2.89
N ARG A 213 -29.43 0.73 -2.91
CA ARG A 213 -28.33 1.17 -3.78
C ARG A 213 -26.95 0.73 -3.25
N ILE A 214 -26.87 0.32 -1.99
CA ILE A 214 -25.61 -0.06 -1.32
C ILE A 214 -25.53 -1.59 -1.22
N ARG A 215 -24.42 -2.17 -1.68
CA ARG A 215 -24.18 -3.62 -1.62
C ARG A 215 -22.82 -3.93 -1.02
N VAL A 216 -22.83 -4.73 0.06
CA VAL A 216 -21.61 -5.26 0.69
C VAL A 216 -21.35 -6.68 0.18
N HIS A 217 -20.38 -6.82 -0.71
CA HIS A 217 -19.97 -8.07 -1.34
C HIS A 217 -18.96 -8.84 -0.48
N GLY A 218 -18.46 -9.96 -1.03
CA GLY A 218 -17.25 -10.62 -0.52
C GLY A 218 -15.97 -10.04 -1.12
N SER A 219 -14.86 -10.75 -0.95
CA SER A 219 -13.59 -10.39 -1.58
C SER A 219 -13.67 -10.49 -3.11
N THR A 220 -13.01 -9.57 -3.80
CA THR A 220 -12.82 -9.58 -5.25
C THR A 220 -11.44 -9.03 -5.59
N THR A 221 -10.99 -9.21 -6.83
CA THR A 221 -9.77 -8.55 -7.31
C THR A 221 -10.04 -7.07 -7.62
N ARG A 222 -9.06 -6.20 -7.38
CA ARG A 222 -9.22 -4.76 -7.67
C ARG A 222 -9.54 -4.52 -9.15
N LEU A 223 -8.95 -5.32 -10.05
CA LEU A 223 -9.24 -5.27 -11.48
C LEU A 223 -10.70 -5.58 -11.80
N ALA A 224 -11.28 -6.62 -11.19
CA ALA A 224 -12.68 -7.01 -11.43
C ALA A 224 -13.67 -5.95 -10.92
N ALA A 225 -13.37 -5.33 -9.79
CA ALA A 225 -14.19 -4.23 -9.26
C ALA A 225 -14.09 -2.98 -10.14
N LEU A 226 -12.88 -2.54 -10.50
CA LEU A 226 -12.67 -1.34 -11.35
C LEU A 226 -13.24 -1.50 -12.77
N ARG A 227 -13.35 -2.73 -13.27
CA ARG A 227 -14.05 -3.01 -14.55
C ARG A 227 -15.52 -2.60 -14.52
N ARG A 228 -16.16 -2.63 -13.35
CA ARG A 228 -17.60 -2.39 -13.16
C ARG A 228 -17.90 -1.02 -12.51
N ALA A 229 -16.87 -0.25 -12.20
CA ALA A 229 -16.99 1.01 -11.48
C ALA A 229 -16.54 2.18 -12.34
N ASP A 230 -17.23 3.30 -12.20
CA ASP A 230 -16.90 4.58 -12.83
C ASP A 230 -15.97 5.40 -11.91
N ALA A 231 -16.15 5.23 -10.59
CA ALA A 231 -15.34 5.86 -9.57
C ALA A 231 -14.98 4.87 -8.44
N ILE A 232 -13.89 5.15 -7.73
CA ILE A 232 -13.53 4.48 -6.48
C ILE A 232 -13.58 5.47 -5.31
N ALA A 233 -14.10 5.03 -4.18
CA ALA A 233 -14.03 5.74 -2.92
C ALA A 233 -13.04 5.06 -1.97
N ILE A 234 -12.10 5.84 -1.44
CA ILE A 234 -11.08 5.43 -0.48
C ILE A 234 -11.23 6.30 0.78
N PRO A 235 -12.24 6.03 1.64
CA PRO A 235 -12.56 6.82 2.82
C PRO A 235 -11.67 6.50 4.03
N ALA A 236 -10.47 5.98 3.75
CA ALA A 236 -9.59 5.43 4.76
C ALA A 236 -9.23 6.49 5.81
N ARG A 237 -9.38 6.13 7.09
CA ARG A 237 -8.93 6.93 8.22
C ARG A 237 -7.41 7.02 8.27
N TRP A 238 -6.73 6.00 7.75
CA TRP A 238 -5.30 6.00 7.46
C TRP A 238 -4.96 5.01 6.34
N GLN A 239 -4.02 5.36 5.47
CA GLN A 239 -3.67 4.57 4.29
C GLN A 239 -2.18 4.65 3.95
N PRO A 240 -1.36 3.70 4.45
CA PRO A 240 0.09 3.69 4.22
C PRO A 240 0.49 3.53 2.75
N SER A 241 -0.37 2.98 1.89
CA SER A 241 -0.03 2.64 0.49
C SER A 241 -0.99 3.31 -0.50
N PRO A 242 -0.49 4.01 -1.54
CA PRO A 242 -1.34 4.65 -2.56
C PRO A 242 -1.79 3.69 -3.68
N LEU A 243 -1.41 2.40 -3.66
CA LEU A 243 -1.60 1.47 -4.79
C LEU A 243 -3.06 1.40 -5.29
N ALA A 244 -4.04 1.34 -4.39
CA ALA A 244 -5.44 1.27 -4.79
C ALA A 244 -5.89 2.49 -5.63
N ALA A 245 -5.36 3.67 -5.29
CA ALA A 245 -5.65 4.90 -6.00
C ALA A 245 -4.87 5.00 -7.32
N GLN A 246 -3.60 4.57 -7.35
CA GLN A 246 -2.81 4.49 -8.58
C GLN A 246 -3.44 3.53 -9.61
N GLU A 247 -3.88 2.35 -9.16
CA GLU A 247 -4.56 1.36 -9.99
C GLU A 247 -5.87 1.91 -10.57
N ALA A 248 -6.64 2.68 -9.78
CA ALA A 248 -7.87 3.31 -10.24
C ALA A 248 -7.63 4.44 -11.25
N LEU A 249 -6.64 5.30 -11.01
CA LEU A 249 -6.26 6.36 -11.96
C LEU A 249 -5.70 5.78 -13.27
N ALA A 250 -4.92 4.69 -13.21
CA ALA A 250 -4.46 3.99 -14.41
C ALA A 250 -5.64 3.38 -15.19
N ALA A 251 -6.68 2.94 -14.48
CA ALA A 251 -7.95 2.50 -15.05
C ALA A 251 -8.84 3.64 -15.56
N GLY A 252 -8.42 4.90 -15.49
CA GLY A 252 -9.24 6.05 -15.92
C GLY A 252 -10.48 6.24 -15.06
N ARG A 253 -10.43 5.84 -13.78
CA ARG A 253 -11.52 6.00 -12.82
C ARG A 253 -11.28 7.23 -11.98
N ARG A 254 -12.37 7.91 -11.62
CA ARG A 254 -12.34 8.95 -10.59
C ARG A 254 -12.01 8.32 -9.24
N VAL A 255 -11.28 9.04 -8.40
CA VAL A 255 -10.83 8.57 -7.09
C VAL A 255 -11.18 9.60 -6.04
N LEU A 256 -12.20 9.30 -5.24
CA LEU A 256 -12.51 10.06 -4.04
C LEU A 256 -11.66 9.51 -2.91
N HIS A 257 -10.84 10.34 -2.27
CA HIS A 257 -9.96 9.89 -1.20
C HIS A 257 -9.91 10.86 -0.03
N SER A 258 -9.63 10.34 1.16
CA SER A 258 -9.57 11.10 2.41
C SER A 258 -8.35 12.02 2.57
N GLY A 259 -7.42 12.01 1.61
CA GLY A 259 -6.15 12.74 1.71
C GLY A 259 -5.23 12.31 2.86
N ARG A 260 -5.42 11.11 3.45
CA ARG A 260 -4.64 10.64 4.61
C ARG A 260 -3.38 9.87 4.21
N ASP A 261 -2.31 10.09 4.97
CA ASP A 261 -1.00 9.45 4.80
C ASP A 261 -0.54 9.50 3.34
N SER A 262 -0.24 8.36 2.71
CA SER A 262 0.28 8.31 1.34
C SER A 262 -0.73 8.79 0.28
N LEU A 263 -2.02 8.91 0.63
CA LEU A 263 -3.02 9.50 -0.26
C LEU A 263 -2.92 11.03 -0.34
N SER A 264 -2.15 11.71 0.52
CA SER A 264 -1.97 13.17 0.42
C SER A 264 -1.01 13.58 -0.70
N GLU A 265 -0.20 12.64 -1.20
CA GLU A 265 0.83 12.90 -2.20
C GLU A 265 0.46 12.39 -3.59
N ILE A 266 -0.62 11.63 -3.71
CA ILE A 266 -1.03 11.11 -5.02
C ILE A 266 -1.43 12.25 -5.95
N GLN A 267 -1.05 12.12 -7.21
CA GLN A 267 -1.34 13.09 -8.27
C GLN A 267 -1.99 12.37 -9.46
N GLY A 268 -2.91 13.06 -10.13
CA GLY A 268 -3.62 12.54 -11.29
C GLY A 268 -4.92 13.31 -11.55
N PRO A 269 -5.37 13.36 -12.81
CA PRO A 269 -6.49 14.22 -13.23
C PRO A 269 -7.86 13.77 -12.71
N GLY A 270 -7.98 12.56 -12.17
CA GLY A 270 -9.23 11.99 -11.62
C GLY A 270 -9.38 12.06 -10.12
N LEU A 271 -8.49 12.78 -9.43
CA LEU A 271 -8.48 12.82 -7.97
C LEU A 271 -9.49 13.83 -7.43
N VAL A 272 -10.28 13.38 -6.47
CA VAL A 272 -11.16 14.21 -5.64
C VAL A 272 -10.72 14.02 -4.20
N THR A 273 -10.00 15.00 -3.65
CA THR A 273 -9.65 15.01 -2.23
C THR A 273 -10.85 15.47 -1.41
N VAL A 274 -11.35 14.60 -0.55
CA VAL A 274 -12.46 14.93 0.36
C VAL A 274 -11.92 15.72 1.54
N ALA A 275 -12.55 16.86 1.84
CA ALA A 275 -12.03 17.86 2.79
C ALA A 275 -11.73 17.30 4.19
N ASP A 276 -12.57 16.41 4.71
CA ASP A 276 -12.39 15.79 6.01
C ASP A 276 -13.02 14.38 6.11
N LEU A 277 -12.93 13.80 7.31
CA LEU A 277 -13.53 12.50 7.64
C LEU A 277 -14.91 12.68 8.29
N SER A 278 -15.83 13.39 7.62
CA SER A 278 -17.22 13.56 8.03
C SER A 278 -18.21 13.09 6.97
N VAL A 279 -19.40 12.69 7.42
CA VAL A 279 -20.53 12.32 6.55
C VAL A 279 -20.87 13.46 5.58
N ALA A 280 -20.84 14.71 6.03
CA ALA A 280 -21.17 15.88 5.23
C ALA A 280 -20.17 16.16 4.11
N ALA A 281 -18.86 16.03 4.37
CA ALA A 281 -17.85 16.21 3.33
C ALA A 281 -17.90 15.10 2.29
N TRP A 282 -18.10 13.85 2.73
CA TRP A 282 -18.21 12.71 1.83
C TRP A 282 -19.49 12.73 1.01
N SER A 283 -20.64 13.12 1.58
CA SER A 283 -21.89 13.20 0.82
C SER A 283 -21.84 14.28 -0.26
N ARG A 284 -21.20 15.42 0.03
CA ARG A 284 -20.96 16.47 -0.96
C ARG A 284 -20.07 15.96 -2.09
N ALA A 285 -18.91 15.40 -1.77
CA ALA A 285 -18.00 14.87 -2.78
C ALA A 285 -18.63 13.76 -3.63
N LEU A 286 -19.45 12.89 -3.03
CA LEU A 286 -20.23 11.88 -3.75
C LEU A 286 -21.30 12.50 -4.66
N SER A 287 -21.94 13.59 -4.24
CA SER A 287 -22.95 14.27 -5.06
C SER A 287 -22.29 14.97 -6.26
N ASP A 288 -21.16 15.65 -6.02
CA ASP A 288 -20.40 16.34 -7.06
C ASP A 288 -19.89 15.35 -8.10
N VAL A 289 -19.29 14.24 -7.67
CA VAL A 289 -18.75 13.23 -8.61
C VAL A 289 -19.83 12.57 -9.46
N LEU A 290 -21.06 12.44 -8.94
CA LEU A 290 -22.20 11.86 -9.65
C LEU A 290 -22.78 12.80 -10.73
N ALA A 291 -22.49 14.09 -10.63
CA ALA A 291 -22.82 15.09 -11.64
C ALA A 291 -21.80 15.15 -12.78
N GLU A 292 -20.60 14.59 -12.59
CA GLU A 292 -19.56 14.58 -13.61
C GLU A 292 -19.86 13.58 -14.74
N THR A 293 -19.66 14.04 -15.97
CA THR A 293 -19.86 13.27 -17.20
C THR A 293 -18.59 13.08 -18.02
N ASP A 294 -17.55 13.88 -17.75
CA ASP A 294 -16.38 13.93 -18.61
C ASP A 294 -15.50 12.70 -18.40
N ALA A 295 -14.89 12.24 -19.48
CA ALA A 295 -13.85 11.22 -19.38
C ALA A 295 -12.64 11.81 -18.64
N VAL A 296 -12.01 10.98 -17.80
CA VAL A 296 -10.83 11.37 -17.04
C VAL A 296 -9.58 10.80 -17.72
N PRO A 297 -8.57 11.63 -18.04
CA PRO A 297 -7.31 11.11 -18.56
C PRO A 297 -6.65 10.12 -17.60
N ARG A 298 -5.95 9.12 -18.13
CA ARG A 298 -5.34 8.08 -17.31
C ARG A 298 -4.03 8.54 -16.70
N LEU A 299 -3.71 8.05 -15.50
CA LEU A 299 -2.35 8.14 -14.97
C LEU A 299 -1.42 7.33 -15.87
N ALA A 300 -0.37 7.98 -16.38
CA ALA A 300 0.65 7.30 -17.18
C ALA A 300 1.38 6.25 -16.34
N VAL A 301 1.44 5.01 -16.84
CA VAL A 301 2.12 3.88 -16.16
C VAL A 301 3.57 4.23 -15.83
N ALA A 302 4.27 4.88 -16.75
CA ALA A 302 5.65 5.33 -16.55
C ALA A 302 5.78 6.32 -15.37
N ALA A 303 4.86 7.28 -15.26
CA ALA A 303 4.88 8.28 -14.19
C ALA A 303 4.68 7.67 -12.80
N ALA A 304 3.87 6.61 -12.69
CA ALA A 304 3.68 5.90 -11.42
C ALA A 304 4.83 4.95 -11.08
N ARG A 305 5.54 4.44 -12.10
CA ARG A 305 6.63 3.48 -11.99
C ARG A 305 7.96 4.13 -11.60
N GLU A 306 8.27 5.25 -12.23
CA GLU A 306 9.60 5.86 -12.19
C GLU A 306 10.11 6.17 -10.77
N PRO A 307 9.30 6.76 -9.86
CA PRO A 307 9.78 7.08 -8.51
C PRO A 307 10.22 5.84 -7.71
N THR A 308 9.54 4.70 -7.90
CA THR A 308 9.91 3.44 -7.24
C THR A 308 11.23 2.91 -7.79
N VAL A 309 11.39 2.90 -9.11
CA VAL A 309 12.59 2.39 -9.78
C VAL A 309 13.81 3.23 -9.41
N GLN A 310 13.72 4.54 -9.59
CA GLN A 310 14.80 5.47 -9.25
C GLN A 310 15.15 5.40 -7.75
N GLY A 311 14.14 5.33 -6.88
CA GLY A 311 14.33 5.25 -5.44
C GLY A 311 15.14 4.00 -5.02
N TRP A 312 14.80 2.83 -5.58
CA TRP A 312 15.54 1.60 -5.30
C TRP A 312 16.96 1.62 -5.89
N GLN A 313 17.13 2.06 -7.12
CA GLN A 313 18.45 2.15 -7.75
C GLN A 313 19.38 3.10 -6.99
N ALA A 314 18.87 4.27 -6.58
CA ALA A 314 19.61 5.23 -5.77
C ALA A 314 19.98 4.66 -4.40
N LEU A 315 19.04 3.97 -3.74
CA LEU A 315 19.28 3.34 -2.44
C LEU A 315 20.37 2.27 -2.52
N LEU A 316 20.27 1.35 -3.47
CA LEU A 316 21.24 0.27 -3.66
C LEU A 316 22.62 0.82 -4.06
N GLY A 317 22.65 1.85 -4.91
CA GLY A 317 23.88 2.54 -5.30
C GLY A 317 24.59 3.18 -4.11
N ARG A 318 23.85 3.84 -3.21
CA ARG A 318 24.40 4.46 -1.98
C ARG A 318 24.90 3.43 -0.97
N LEU A 319 24.20 2.30 -0.83
CA LEU A 319 24.59 1.23 0.10
C LEU A 319 25.77 0.39 -0.40
N GLY A 320 26.35 0.75 -1.56
CA GLY A 320 27.54 0.08 -2.09
C GLY A 320 27.26 -1.30 -2.66
N CYS A 321 26.00 -1.65 -2.93
CA CYS A 321 25.59 -2.91 -3.53
C CYS A 321 25.91 -2.91 -5.04
N ARG A 322 27.20 -2.85 -5.41
CA ARG A 322 27.66 -2.96 -6.80
C ARG A 322 28.04 -4.40 -7.13
N LYS A 323 27.93 -4.77 -8.42
CA LYS A 323 28.21 -6.10 -8.97
C LYS A 323 29.47 -6.73 -8.35
N THR A 324 29.29 -7.68 -7.44
CA THR A 324 30.36 -8.58 -7.04
C THR A 324 30.68 -9.52 -8.21
N ALA A 325 31.97 -9.64 -8.51
CA ALA A 325 32.46 -10.52 -9.56
C ALA A 325 32.22 -11.99 -9.19
N LYS A 326 31.85 -12.78 -10.21
CA LYS A 326 31.75 -14.25 -10.29
C LYS A 326 31.98 -15.01 -8.98
N SER A 327 30.93 -15.66 -8.48
CA SER A 327 31.05 -16.82 -7.60
C SER A 327 30.20 -17.96 -8.17
N SER A 328 30.93 -19.01 -8.52
CA SER A 328 30.62 -20.32 -9.10
C SER A 328 29.22 -20.90 -8.87
N SER A 329 28.69 -21.53 -9.93
CA SER A 329 27.61 -22.51 -9.87
C SER A 329 27.91 -23.57 -8.83
N PHE A 330 26.99 -23.90 -7.91
CA PHE A 330 27.02 -25.21 -7.26
C PHE A 330 25.64 -25.66 -6.78
N ALA A 331 25.46 -26.97 -6.93
CA ALA A 331 24.28 -27.83 -6.86
C ALA A 331 23.38 -27.66 -5.62
N THR A 332 22.09 -27.85 -5.88
CA THR A 332 21.08 -28.26 -4.91
C THR A 332 21.43 -29.64 -4.37
N ILE A 333 21.52 -29.76 -3.04
CA ILE A 333 21.24 -30.99 -2.30
C ILE A 333 20.26 -30.59 -1.20
#